data_AF-A0A7W3IRE8-F1
#
_entry.id   AF-A0A7W3IRE8-F1
#
_cell.length_a   1.000
_cell.length_b   1.000
_cell.length_c   1.000
_cell.angle_alpha   90.00
_cell.angle_beta   90.00
_cell.angle_gamma   90.00
#
_symmetry.space_group_name_H-M   'P 1'
#
loop_
_entity.id
_entity.type
_entity.pdbx_description
1 polymer ?
#
loop_
_entity_poly.entity_id
_entity_poly.type
_entity_poly.pdbx_seq_one_letter_code
_entity_poly.pdbx_strand_id
1 'polypeptide(L)'
;MRRGTEGSPADRPARPGEARGRRLSRRRLLTLAGAGVAGVAAVGGVTDYAAGGVVRRAASKIGGTKASTALPRAFTVNTISASASAGDLFLSNMGTSAPAALIADPSGETVWSATGQKSYADTRLQSYHGSPVITWWESPTTGLAAYGSGRDVVTGTDHQVITTIGSHDGVSPDEHEFFLTDHGTAYIVSYVEVERDLSDYGGATKQPVLNGVFEEIDLATGAVLHHWESLDHADLAESHAGVPTDPAEPWDYFHINSAKPTPDGDVLISARHVWAVYKVGLDTGAVRWRLGGKRSDFHVPTAATFAWQHDAEFEDATTVRLFDNGTDGTVTVSKESQILWLKLDERRRQATLVRRFTHPDQVSALAMGNAQRLDNGNVMVGWGTAKRISEFDPYGELVFDATLPEMSYRAYRATWR
;
A
#
# COMPACT_ATOMS: atom_id res chain seq x y z
N MET A 1 65.71 44.20 -40.09
CA MET A 1 66.45 43.08 -40.72
C MET A 1 65.91 41.75 -40.18
N ARG A 2 65.53 40.83 -41.08
CA ARG A 2 65.23 39.37 -40.91
C ARG A 2 64.02 38.99 -40.01
N ARG A 3 62.90 38.54 -40.60
CA ARG A 3 62.48 37.15 -41.02
C ARG A 3 62.23 36.22 -39.82
N GLY A 4 60.98 35.82 -39.54
CA GLY A 4 60.31 34.58 -40.02
C GLY A 4 59.89 33.78 -38.76
N THR A 5 58.87 32.93 -38.64
CA THR A 5 58.01 32.14 -39.54
C THR A 5 56.80 31.61 -38.74
N GLU A 6 55.80 31.12 -39.47
CA GLU A 6 54.48 30.59 -39.09
C GLU A 6 54.44 29.41 -38.10
N GLY A 7 53.29 29.24 -37.43
CA GLY A 7 52.84 28.02 -36.76
C GLY A 7 51.31 28.01 -36.57
N SER A 8 50.62 27.03 -37.16
CA SER A 8 49.16 26.83 -37.15
C SER A 8 48.55 26.57 -35.76
N PRO A 9 47.25 26.86 -35.55
CA PRO A 9 46.56 26.62 -34.28
C PRO A 9 45.95 25.21 -34.22
N ALA A 10 46.24 24.47 -33.16
CA ALA A 10 45.59 23.21 -32.81
C ALA A 10 44.55 23.42 -31.69
N ASP A 11 43.46 22.67 -31.81
CA ASP A 11 42.23 22.65 -31.04
C ASP A 11 42.33 22.81 -29.51
N ARG A 12 41.45 23.66 -28.97
CA ARG A 12 41.03 23.62 -27.56
C ARG A 12 39.67 22.92 -27.46
N PRO A 13 39.51 21.88 -26.63
CA PRO A 13 38.20 21.28 -26.42
C PRO A 13 37.31 22.15 -25.52
N ALA A 14 36.03 22.22 -25.91
CA ALA A 14 34.96 22.96 -25.25
C ALA A 14 34.57 22.37 -23.88
N ARG A 15 34.18 23.23 -22.95
CA ARG A 15 33.58 22.87 -21.66
C ARG A 15 32.14 22.35 -21.88
N PRO A 16 31.72 21.22 -21.29
CA PRO A 16 30.32 20.80 -21.33
C PRO A 16 29.46 21.71 -20.45
N GLY A 17 28.36 22.20 -21.03
CA GLY A 17 27.38 23.07 -20.40
C GLY A 17 26.49 22.36 -19.38
N GLU A 18 26.01 23.16 -18.42
CA GLU A 18 25.06 22.81 -17.39
C GLU A 18 23.78 22.20 -17.98
N ALA A 19 23.50 20.95 -17.63
CA ALA A 19 22.19 20.35 -17.83
C ALA A 19 21.19 21.00 -16.85
N ARG A 20 20.33 21.88 -17.37
CA ARG A 20 19.14 22.37 -16.67
C ARG A 20 18.21 21.20 -16.36
N GLY A 21 18.34 20.62 -15.17
CA GLY A 21 17.34 19.74 -14.60
C GLY A 21 16.00 20.48 -14.46
N ARG A 22 14.97 20.02 -15.17
CA ARG A 22 13.58 20.43 -14.92
C ARG A 22 13.22 20.00 -13.51
N ARG A 23 13.32 20.92 -12.54
CA ARG A 23 12.71 20.77 -11.22
C ARG A 23 11.20 20.58 -11.42
N LEU A 24 10.72 19.37 -11.13
CA LEU A 24 9.30 19.09 -11.00
C LEU A 24 8.74 19.97 -9.89
N SER A 25 7.67 20.71 -10.17
CA SER A 25 7.08 21.65 -9.21
C SER A 25 6.31 20.90 -8.12
N ARG A 26 6.43 21.39 -6.87
CA ARG A 26 5.87 20.83 -5.63
C ARG A 26 4.36 20.50 -5.66
N ARG A 27 3.60 20.99 -6.66
CA ARG A 27 2.15 20.76 -6.78
C ARG A 27 1.75 19.37 -7.30
N ARG A 28 2.67 18.58 -7.86
CA ARG A 28 2.35 17.23 -8.37
C ARG A 28 2.64 16.08 -7.40
N LEU A 29 3.36 16.32 -6.30
CA LEU A 29 3.61 15.27 -5.29
C LEU A 29 2.43 15.10 -4.33
N LEU A 30 1.74 16.20 -3.99
CA LEU A 30 0.59 16.18 -3.08
C LEU A 30 -0.56 15.27 -3.58
N THR A 31 -0.68 15.07 -4.88
CA THR A 31 -1.75 14.25 -5.46
C THR A 31 -1.51 12.74 -5.35
N LEU A 32 -0.30 12.29 -4.99
CA LEU A 32 0.11 10.88 -5.03
C LEU A 32 0.06 10.16 -3.67
N ALA A 33 -0.27 10.89 -2.60
CA ALA A 33 -0.43 10.36 -1.24
C ALA A 33 -1.74 10.85 -0.58
N GLY A 34 -2.76 11.22 -1.37
CA GLY A 34 -4.06 11.61 -0.81
C GLY A 34 -4.27 13.11 -0.59
N ALA A 35 -3.83 14.01 -1.48
CA ALA A 35 -4.39 15.37 -1.52
C ALA A 35 -5.15 15.59 -2.83
N GLY A 36 -6.44 15.27 -2.79
CA GLY A 36 -7.41 15.57 -3.84
C GLY A 36 -8.67 16.15 -3.21
N VAL A 37 -8.74 17.48 -3.16
CA VAL A 37 -9.87 18.25 -2.59
C VAL A 37 -11.19 17.86 -3.25
N ALA A 38 -12.13 17.33 -2.47
CA ALA A 38 -13.57 17.43 -2.71
C ALA A 38 -14.27 17.38 -1.34
N GLY A 39 -14.85 18.50 -0.92
CA GLY A 39 -15.53 18.61 0.37
C GLY A 39 -16.67 17.61 0.50
N VAL A 40 -16.57 16.72 1.48
CA VAL A 40 -17.66 15.87 1.94
C VAL A 40 -18.42 16.65 3.01
N ALA A 41 -19.74 16.75 2.85
CA ALA A 41 -20.59 17.34 3.87
C ALA A 41 -20.61 16.41 5.09
N ALA A 42 -20.04 16.87 6.21
CA ALA A 42 -20.09 16.18 7.49
C ALA A 42 -21.55 16.00 7.94
N VAL A 43 -22.02 14.75 7.98
CA VAL A 43 -23.22 14.43 8.76
C VAL A 43 -22.74 14.14 10.17
N GLY A 44 -22.71 15.20 10.98
CA GLY A 44 -22.39 15.10 12.40
C GLY A 44 -23.43 14.27 13.12
N GLY A 45 -23.01 13.09 13.57
CA GLY A 45 -23.68 12.28 14.58
C GLY A 45 -22.63 11.41 15.24
N VAL A 46 -22.43 11.57 16.54
CA VAL A 46 -21.69 10.59 17.33
C VAL A 46 -22.58 9.36 17.40
N THR A 47 -22.37 8.41 16.49
CA THR A 47 -22.95 7.08 16.59
C THR A 47 -21.92 6.19 17.27
N ASP A 48 -22.29 5.58 18.40
CA ASP A 48 -21.49 4.52 19.01
C ASP A 48 -21.31 3.40 17.98
N TYR A 49 -20.11 3.28 17.39
CA TYR A 49 -19.75 2.20 16.47
C TYR A 49 -19.52 0.92 17.29
N ALA A 50 -20.61 0.19 17.54
CA ALA A 50 -20.58 -1.07 18.25
C ALA A 50 -20.49 -2.24 17.26
N ALA A 51 -19.74 -3.28 17.63
CA ALA A 51 -19.80 -4.59 16.98
C ALA A 51 -21.27 -5.03 16.80
N GLY A 52 -21.63 -5.52 15.61
CA GLY A 52 -23.01 -5.90 15.25
C GLY A 52 -23.70 -5.04 14.18
N GLY A 53 -23.01 -4.07 13.58
CA GLY A 53 -23.45 -3.42 12.33
C GLY A 53 -23.57 -4.40 11.16
N VAL A 54 -24.44 -4.12 10.18
CA VAL A 54 -24.68 -5.00 9.01
C VAL A 54 -24.38 -4.25 7.71
N VAL A 55 -23.36 -4.70 6.98
CA VAL A 55 -22.96 -4.16 5.68
C VAL A 55 -24.01 -4.44 4.61
N ARG A 56 -24.47 -3.41 3.90
CA ARG A 56 -25.40 -3.56 2.77
C ARG A 56 -24.71 -4.22 1.57
N ARG A 57 -25.22 -5.39 1.18
CA ARG A 57 -24.85 -6.07 -0.06
C ARG A 57 -25.62 -5.49 -1.24
N ALA A 58 -24.92 -5.18 -2.32
CA ALA A 58 -25.56 -4.92 -3.61
C ALA A 58 -25.07 -5.97 -4.61
N ALA A 59 -26.00 -6.68 -5.25
CA ALA A 59 -25.68 -7.45 -6.45
C ALA A 59 -25.35 -6.47 -7.58
N SER A 60 -24.07 -6.09 -7.70
CA SER A 60 -23.59 -5.29 -8.81
C SER A 60 -23.19 -6.22 -9.94
N LYS A 61 -23.77 -6.05 -11.12
CA LYS A 61 -23.14 -6.57 -12.34
C LYS A 61 -21.81 -5.83 -12.52
N ILE A 62 -20.71 -6.55 -12.68
CA ILE A 62 -19.46 -5.95 -13.17
C ILE A 62 -19.77 -5.39 -14.56
N GLY A 63 -19.29 -4.17 -14.84
CA GLY A 63 -19.37 -3.58 -16.18
C GLY A 63 -18.85 -4.60 -17.20
N GLY A 64 -19.67 -4.92 -18.20
CA GLY A 64 -19.53 -6.16 -18.97
C GLY A 64 -18.12 -6.46 -19.48
N THR A 65 -17.76 -7.74 -19.43
CA THR A 65 -16.65 -8.34 -20.18
C THR A 65 -16.85 -8.06 -21.66
N LYS A 66 -16.29 -6.96 -22.18
CA LYS A 66 -16.21 -6.77 -23.63
C LYS A 66 -15.21 -7.78 -24.17
N ALA A 67 -15.73 -8.75 -24.91
CA ALA A 67 -14.92 -9.58 -25.78
C ALA A 67 -14.23 -8.70 -26.84
N SER A 68 -12.93 -8.94 -27.04
CA SER A 68 -12.17 -8.58 -28.24
C SER A 68 -11.88 -7.10 -28.49
N THR A 69 -10.98 -6.53 -27.68
CA THR A 69 -9.84 -5.74 -28.16
C THR A 69 -8.61 -6.26 -27.43
N ALA A 70 -7.44 -6.37 -28.08
CA ALA A 70 -6.22 -6.77 -27.40
C ALA A 70 -6.05 -5.92 -26.13
N LEU A 71 -6.06 -6.56 -24.97
CA LEU A 71 -5.87 -5.85 -23.70
C LEU A 71 -4.49 -5.19 -23.75
N PRO A 72 -4.34 -3.95 -23.26
CA PRO A 72 -3.04 -3.31 -23.25
C PRO A 72 -2.07 -4.16 -22.44
N ARG A 73 -0.81 -4.19 -22.88
CA ARG A 73 0.27 -4.85 -22.14
C ARG A 73 0.36 -4.27 -20.73
N ALA A 74 0.43 -5.14 -19.71
CA ALA A 74 0.48 -4.72 -18.32
C ALA A 74 1.86 -4.20 -17.92
N PHE A 75 2.94 -4.79 -18.44
CA PHE A 75 4.32 -4.40 -18.13
C PHE A 75 5.32 -4.87 -19.19
N THR A 76 6.50 -4.28 -19.17
CA THR A 76 7.65 -4.70 -19.98
C THR A 76 8.65 -5.44 -19.10
N VAL A 77 8.93 -6.69 -19.42
CA VAL A 77 9.94 -7.50 -18.72
C VAL A 77 11.33 -6.97 -19.02
N ASN A 78 12.12 -6.70 -17.99
CA ASN A 78 13.52 -6.31 -18.10
C ASN A 78 14.44 -7.54 -17.91
N THR A 79 14.09 -8.44 -16.99
CA THR A 79 14.82 -9.68 -16.72
C THR A 79 13.86 -10.79 -16.27
N ILE A 80 14.12 -12.02 -16.70
CA ILE A 80 13.47 -13.22 -16.16
C ILE A 80 14.46 -14.38 -16.23
N SER A 81 14.54 -15.18 -15.16
CA SER A 81 15.36 -16.38 -15.08
C SER A 81 14.49 -17.63 -14.88
N ALA A 82 15.08 -18.81 -15.07
CA ALA A 82 14.39 -20.08 -14.84
C ALA A 82 14.03 -20.32 -13.35
N SER A 83 14.61 -19.55 -12.43
CA SER A 83 14.33 -19.63 -11.00
C SER A 83 13.15 -18.76 -10.58
N ALA A 84 12.58 -17.95 -11.48
CA ALA A 84 11.34 -17.22 -11.22
C ALA A 84 10.19 -18.20 -10.99
N SER A 85 9.32 -17.88 -10.04
CA SER A 85 8.17 -18.70 -9.68
C SER A 85 7.19 -18.80 -10.85
N ALA A 86 6.38 -19.85 -10.86
CA ALA A 86 5.27 -19.98 -11.78
C ALA A 86 4.10 -19.05 -11.36
N GLY A 87 3.12 -18.92 -12.25
CA GLY A 87 1.90 -18.17 -11.99
C GLY A 87 1.90 -16.76 -12.57
N ASP A 88 0.70 -16.20 -12.64
CA ASP A 88 0.40 -14.90 -13.23
C ASP A 88 0.52 -13.79 -12.18
N LEU A 89 0.61 -12.55 -12.66
CA LEU A 89 0.78 -11.35 -11.88
C LEU A 89 -0.56 -10.64 -11.71
N PHE A 90 -0.92 -10.35 -10.46
CA PHE A 90 -2.11 -9.60 -10.07
C PHE A 90 -1.71 -8.17 -9.73
N LEU A 91 -2.33 -7.22 -10.42
CA LEU A 91 -1.96 -5.80 -10.41
C LEU A 91 -3.21 -4.92 -10.46
N SER A 92 -3.09 -3.67 -10.03
CA SER A 92 -4.11 -2.65 -10.23
C SER A 92 -3.50 -1.48 -10.99
N ASN A 93 -3.94 -1.22 -12.22
CA ASN A 93 -3.56 0.00 -12.93
C ASN A 93 -4.26 1.20 -12.28
N MET A 94 -3.48 2.06 -11.61
CA MET A 94 -3.96 3.30 -10.99
C MET A 94 -3.85 4.53 -11.90
N GLY A 95 -3.52 4.35 -13.19
CA GLY A 95 -3.46 5.43 -14.17
C GLY A 95 -4.83 5.97 -14.54
N THR A 96 -4.90 7.24 -14.96
CA THR A 96 -6.17 7.91 -15.26
C THR A 96 -6.77 7.59 -16.63
N SER A 97 -5.98 7.02 -17.54
CA SER A 97 -6.41 6.72 -18.92
C SER A 97 -7.11 5.39 -19.07
N ALA A 98 -6.73 4.39 -18.26
CA ALA A 98 -7.28 3.04 -18.31
C ALA A 98 -7.16 2.33 -16.94
N PRO A 99 -7.77 2.89 -15.87
CA PRO A 99 -7.72 2.27 -14.55
C PRO A 99 -8.41 0.90 -14.58
N ALA A 100 -7.78 -0.10 -13.96
CA ALA A 100 -8.28 -1.47 -13.99
C ALA A 100 -7.68 -2.32 -12.87
N ALA A 101 -8.46 -3.26 -12.34
CA ALA A 101 -7.89 -4.47 -11.75
C ALA A 101 -7.49 -5.42 -12.90
N LEU A 102 -6.31 -6.02 -12.85
CA LEU A 102 -5.84 -6.85 -13.96
C LEU A 102 -4.98 -8.04 -13.52
N ILE A 103 -5.00 -9.08 -14.36
CA ILE A 103 -4.12 -10.23 -14.28
C ILE A 103 -3.31 -10.27 -15.57
N ALA A 104 -2.00 -10.47 -15.45
CA ALA A 104 -1.09 -10.55 -16.58
C ALA A 104 -0.20 -11.78 -16.47
N ASP A 105 0.11 -12.40 -17.61
CA ASP A 105 1.03 -13.52 -17.65
C ASP A 105 2.48 -13.06 -17.36
N PRO A 106 3.43 -13.98 -17.11
CA PRO A 106 4.83 -13.63 -16.85
C PRO A 106 5.54 -12.88 -17.98
N SER A 107 4.99 -12.88 -19.19
CA SER A 107 5.52 -12.09 -20.32
C SER A 107 5.04 -10.63 -20.29
N GLY A 108 4.01 -10.32 -19.51
CA GLY A 108 3.42 -9.00 -19.37
C GLY A 108 2.17 -8.78 -20.21
N GLU A 109 1.66 -9.82 -20.88
CA GLU A 109 0.40 -9.74 -21.62
C GLU A 109 -0.77 -9.86 -20.64
N THR A 110 -1.73 -8.94 -20.74
CA THR A 110 -2.90 -8.95 -19.86
C THR A 110 -3.83 -10.10 -20.27
N VAL A 111 -4.11 -11.01 -19.32
CA VAL A 111 -4.99 -12.16 -19.53
C VAL A 111 -6.43 -11.91 -19.07
N TRP A 112 -6.63 -10.95 -18.17
CA TRP A 112 -7.94 -10.52 -17.70
C TRP A 112 -7.87 -9.11 -17.11
N SER A 113 -8.98 -8.37 -17.16
CA SER A 113 -9.12 -7.09 -16.47
C SER A 113 -10.57 -6.78 -16.10
N ALA A 114 -10.80 -6.20 -14.92
CA ALA A 114 -12.05 -5.50 -14.56
C ALA A 114 -11.90 -3.99 -14.78
N THR A 115 -12.91 -3.37 -15.40
CA THR A 115 -12.93 -1.94 -15.76
C THR A 115 -14.31 -1.33 -15.47
N GLY A 116 -14.42 0.01 -15.54
CA GLY A 116 -15.69 0.74 -15.35
C GLY A 116 -15.72 1.72 -14.17
N GLN A 117 -14.83 1.54 -13.20
CA GLN A 117 -14.56 2.48 -12.11
C GLN A 117 -13.37 3.41 -12.42
N LYS A 118 -13.17 4.42 -11.57
CA LYS A 118 -12.08 5.40 -11.71
C LYS A 118 -10.81 4.99 -10.98
N SER A 119 -10.92 4.17 -9.93
CA SER A 119 -9.80 3.70 -9.12
C SER A 119 -9.92 2.22 -8.84
N TYR A 120 -8.78 1.54 -8.78
CA TYR A 120 -8.64 0.14 -8.38
C TYR A 120 -7.38 -0.03 -7.54
N ALA A 121 -7.41 -0.95 -6.58
CA ALA A 121 -6.27 -1.29 -5.74
C ALA A 121 -6.39 -2.73 -5.22
N ASP A 122 -5.30 -3.21 -4.62
CA ASP A 122 -5.19 -4.51 -3.95
C ASP A 122 -5.76 -5.71 -4.74
N THR A 123 -5.55 -5.75 -6.07
CA THR A 123 -5.94 -6.90 -6.88
C THR A 123 -5.08 -8.11 -6.53
N ARG A 124 -5.69 -9.21 -6.07
CA ARG A 124 -4.96 -10.44 -5.72
C ARG A 124 -5.81 -11.70 -5.79
N LEU A 125 -5.13 -12.84 -5.79
CA LEU A 125 -5.74 -14.14 -5.53
C LEU A 125 -5.79 -14.38 -4.02
N GLN A 126 -6.95 -14.80 -3.50
CA GLN A 126 -7.14 -15.20 -2.10
C GLN A 126 -7.95 -16.49 -2.04
N SER A 127 -8.19 -17.01 -0.83
CA SER A 127 -9.04 -18.18 -0.60
C SER A 127 -10.32 -17.76 0.11
N TYR A 128 -11.46 -18.29 -0.32
CA TYR A 128 -12.74 -18.16 0.39
C TYR A 128 -13.36 -19.54 0.55
N HIS A 129 -13.49 -20.00 1.81
CA HIS A 129 -13.90 -21.37 2.14
C HIS A 129 -13.13 -22.46 1.37
N GLY A 130 -11.80 -22.27 1.23
CA GLY A 130 -10.91 -23.21 0.54
C GLY A 130 -10.98 -23.16 -0.99
N SER A 131 -11.80 -22.28 -1.57
CA SER A 131 -11.87 -22.07 -3.02
C SER A 131 -11.10 -20.81 -3.43
N PRO A 132 -10.34 -20.84 -4.54
CA PRO A 132 -9.63 -19.66 -5.01
C PRO A 132 -10.62 -18.59 -5.48
N VAL A 133 -10.38 -17.35 -5.07
CA VAL A 133 -11.16 -16.17 -5.44
C VAL A 133 -10.25 -15.04 -5.86
N ILE A 134 -10.72 -14.20 -6.78
CA ILE A 134 -10.03 -12.98 -7.18
C ILE A 134 -10.72 -11.82 -6.49
N THR A 135 -9.92 -10.99 -5.83
CA THR A 135 -10.39 -9.84 -5.06
C THR A 135 -9.73 -8.56 -5.54
N TRP A 136 -10.43 -7.44 -5.37
CA TRP A 136 -9.86 -6.09 -5.51
C TRP A 136 -10.74 -5.07 -4.78
N TRP A 137 -10.16 -3.91 -4.50
CA TRP A 137 -10.91 -2.72 -4.14
C TRP A 137 -11.15 -1.85 -5.38
N GLU A 138 -12.31 -1.19 -5.46
CA GLU A 138 -12.63 -0.23 -6.53
C GLU A 138 -13.46 0.96 -6.05
N SER A 139 -13.36 2.11 -6.75
CA SER A 139 -14.11 3.33 -6.43
C SER A 139 -14.52 4.15 -7.67
N PRO A 140 -15.73 4.76 -7.70
CA PRO A 140 -16.17 5.67 -8.75
C PRO A 140 -15.49 7.05 -8.69
N THR A 141 -14.65 7.28 -7.68
CA THR A 141 -13.89 8.53 -7.46
C THR A 141 -12.40 8.22 -7.30
N THR A 142 -11.57 9.25 -7.09
CA THR A 142 -10.11 9.18 -7.01
C THR A 142 -9.61 10.07 -5.88
N GLY A 143 -8.43 9.78 -5.32
CA GLY A 143 -7.86 10.58 -4.22
C GLY A 143 -8.71 10.49 -2.96
N LEU A 144 -8.71 11.53 -2.11
CA LEU A 144 -9.42 11.54 -0.83
C LEU A 144 -10.92 11.20 -0.95
N ALA A 145 -11.56 11.62 -2.04
CA ALA A 145 -12.97 11.29 -2.27
C ALA A 145 -13.23 9.77 -2.33
N ALA A 146 -12.21 8.97 -2.65
CA ALA A 146 -12.33 7.53 -2.74
C ALA A 146 -12.39 6.84 -1.37
N TYR A 147 -11.84 7.47 -0.32
CA TYR A 147 -11.95 6.97 1.06
C TYR A 147 -13.40 6.89 1.55
N GLY A 148 -14.31 7.65 0.96
CA GLY A 148 -15.74 7.64 1.30
C GLY A 148 -16.65 6.96 0.26
N SER A 149 -16.09 6.34 -0.79
CA SER A 149 -16.90 5.76 -1.88
C SER A 149 -16.38 4.43 -2.41
N GLY A 150 -15.47 3.78 -1.70
CA GLY A 150 -14.86 2.52 -2.08
C GLY A 150 -15.76 1.30 -1.83
N ARG A 151 -15.43 0.21 -2.51
CA ARG A 151 -15.98 -1.11 -2.22
C ARG A 151 -14.96 -2.18 -2.54
N ASP A 152 -15.03 -3.27 -1.79
CA ASP A 152 -14.30 -4.49 -2.06
C ASP A 152 -15.16 -5.46 -2.85
N VAL A 153 -14.54 -6.16 -3.79
CA VAL A 153 -15.20 -7.11 -4.68
C VAL A 153 -14.54 -8.47 -4.54
N VAL A 154 -15.36 -9.52 -4.40
CA VAL A 154 -14.94 -10.92 -4.42
C VAL A 154 -15.57 -11.61 -5.62
N THR A 155 -14.75 -12.25 -6.43
CA THR A 155 -15.17 -13.05 -7.58
C THR A 155 -14.61 -14.46 -7.55
N GLY A 156 -15.30 -15.39 -8.21
CA GLY A 156 -14.69 -16.67 -8.57
C GLY A 156 -13.60 -16.49 -9.64
N THR A 157 -12.82 -17.55 -9.89
CA THR A 157 -11.86 -17.59 -11.01
C THR A 157 -12.53 -17.58 -12.40
N ASP A 158 -13.86 -17.79 -12.45
CA ASP A 158 -14.71 -17.57 -13.62
C ASP A 158 -15.17 -16.10 -13.78
N HIS A 159 -14.66 -15.22 -12.91
CA HIS A 159 -14.93 -13.79 -12.85
C HIS A 159 -16.38 -13.41 -12.56
N GLN A 160 -17.18 -14.34 -12.01
CA GLN A 160 -18.50 -14.01 -11.50
C GLN A 160 -18.40 -13.45 -10.07
N VAL A 161 -19.16 -12.39 -9.77
CA VAL A 161 -19.22 -11.80 -8.43
C VAL A 161 -19.86 -12.79 -7.46
N ILE A 162 -19.13 -13.08 -6.38
CA ILE A 162 -19.59 -13.85 -5.24
C ILE A 162 -20.22 -12.91 -4.21
N THR A 163 -19.49 -11.85 -3.82
CA THR A 163 -19.94 -10.86 -2.85
C THR A 163 -19.16 -9.55 -2.99
N THR A 164 -19.65 -8.50 -2.32
CA THR A 164 -18.99 -7.20 -2.21
C THR A 164 -19.15 -6.64 -0.80
N ILE A 165 -18.16 -5.90 -0.32
CA ILE A 165 -18.26 -5.08 0.91
C ILE A 165 -18.28 -3.61 0.46
N GLY A 166 -19.30 -2.87 0.85
CA GLY A 166 -19.41 -1.44 0.55
C GLY A 166 -19.42 -0.60 1.82
N SER A 167 -19.57 0.72 1.65
CA SER A 167 -19.70 1.65 2.76
C SER A 167 -20.91 1.31 3.64
N HIS A 168 -20.71 1.43 4.95
CA HIS A 168 -21.69 1.09 5.99
C HIS A 168 -21.33 1.85 7.26
N ASP A 169 -22.35 2.27 8.03
CA ASP A 169 -22.17 2.91 9.35
C ASP A 169 -21.02 3.94 9.38
N GLY A 170 -20.99 4.88 8.43
CA GLY A 170 -19.97 5.94 8.37
C GLY A 170 -18.56 5.49 7.93
N VAL A 171 -18.33 4.18 7.80
CA VAL A 171 -17.09 3.53 7.34
C VAL A 171 -17.22 3.20 5.84
N SER A 172 -16.09 3.21 5.14
CA SER A 172 -16.03 2.82 3.74
C SER A 172 -14.71 2.11 3.46
N PRO A 173 -14.74 0.87 2.91
CA PRO A 173 -13.52 0.17 2.53
C PRO A 173 -12.67 1.05 1.64
N ASP A 174 -11.37 0.99 1.88
CA ASP A 174 -10.37 1.83 1.26
C ASP A 174 -9.33 0.99 0.50
N GLU A 175 -8.61 1.62 -0.42
CA GLU A 175 -7.64 0.99 -1.32
C GLU A 175 -6.48 0.22 -0.65
N HIS A 176 -6.24 0.43 0.65
CA HIS A 176 -5.03 -0.03 1.31
C HIS A 176 -5.05 -1.51 1.73
N GLU A 177 -6.21 -2.08 2.09
CA GLU A 177 -6.29 -3.49 2.52
C GLU A 177 -7.67 -4.11 2.32
N PHE A 178 -7.68 -5.28 1.67
CA PHE A 178 -8.84 -6.18 1.64
C PHE A 178 -8.43 -7.65 1.79
N PHE A 179 -8.23 -8.14 3.01
CA PHE A 179 -7.68 -9.47 3.30
C PHE A 179 -8.73 -10.49 3.72
N LEU A 180 -8.82 -11.61 3.02
CA LEU A 180 -9.72 -12.70 3.37
C LEU A 180 -9.05 -13.66 4.34
N THR A 181 -9.74 -13.95 5.44
CA THR A 181 -9.29 -14.92 6.43
C THR A 181 -9.77 -16.32 6.07
N ASP A 182 -9.12 -17.33 6.66
CA ASP A 182 -9.54 -18.74 6.52
C ASP A 182 -10.90 -19.03 7.21
N HIS A 183 -11.45 -18.08 7.96
CA HIS A 183 -12.73 -18.20 8.66
C HIS A 183 -13.91 -17.67 7.85
N GLY A 184 -13.69 -17.24 6.60
CA GLY A 184 -14.74 -16.63 5.78
C GLY A 184 -15.07 -15.21 6.20
N THR A 185 -14.14 -14.53 6.86
CA THR A 185 -14.23 -13.10 7.19
C THR A 185 -13.26 -12.30 6.31
N ALA A 186 -13.36 -10.98 6.35
CA ALA A 186 -12.46 -10.07 5.67
C ALA A 186 -11.97 -8.98 6.62
N TYR A 187 -10.68 -8.69 6.57
CA TYR A 187 -10.06 -7.53 7.17
C TYR A 187 -10.07 -6.40 6.16
N ILE A 188 -10.65 -5.27 6.56
CA ILE A 188 -10.63 -4.03 5.81
C ILE A 188 -10.03 -2.92 6.66
N VAL A 189 -9.54 -1.89 5.97
CA VAL A 189 -9.19 -0.61 6.60
C VAL A 189 -10.00 0.51 5.99
N SER A 190 -10.14 1.61 6.72
CA SER A 190 -10.93 2.76 6.30
C SER A 190 -10.44 4.03 6.98
N TYR A 191 -10.89 5.18 6.47
CA TYR A 191 -10.60 6.50 7.02
C TYR A 191 -11.88 7.24 7.36
N VAL A 192 -12.03 7.63 8.63
CA VAL A 192 -13.16 8.41 9.10
C VAL A 192 -12.68 9.80 9.50
N GLU A 193 -13.25 10.85 8.91
CA GLU A 193 -12.91 12.22 9.29
C GLU A 193 -13.53 12.59 10.64
N VAL A 194 -12.69 13.04 11.57
CA VAL A 194 -13.13 13.51 12.88
C VAL A 194 -12.51 14.87 13.19
N GLU A 195 -13.35 15.82 13.62
CA GLU A 195 -12.87 17.15 14.02
C GLU A 195 -12.13 17.07 15.36
N ARG A 196 -10.96 17.71 15.43
CA ARG A 196 -10.12 17.83 16.64
C ARG A 196 -9.61 19.26 16.79
N ASP A 197 -9.28 19.62 18.03
CA ASP A 197 -8.46 20.80 18.32
C ASP A 197 -7.00 20.45 18.08
N LEU A 198 -6.38 21.09 17.10
CA LEU A 198 -4.99 20.88 16.72
C LEU A 198 -4.05 22.01 17.15
N SER A 199 -4.50 22.90 18.05
CA SER A 199 -3.73 24.07 18.48
C SER A 199 -2.36 23.70 19.06
N ASP A 200 -2.29 22.62 19.84
CA ASP A 200 -1.04 22.11 20.42
C ASP A 200 -0.05 21.58 19.38
N TYR A 201 -0.52 21.31 18.16
CA TYR A 201 0.26 20.82 17.02
C TYR A 201 0.51 21.90 15.96
N GLY A 202 0.12 23.16 16.23
CA GLY A 202 0.24 24.28 15.31
C GLY A 202 -0.86 24.36 14.25
N GLY A 203 -1.93 23.58 14.39
CA GLY A 203 -3.13 23.62 13.54
C GLY A 203 -4.23 24.53 14.10
N ALA A 204 -5.42 24.44 13.52
CA ALA A 204 -6.59 25.19 14.00
C ALA A 204 -7.28 24.50 15.19
N THR A 205 -8.06 25.27 15.97
CA THR A 205 -8.87 24.75 17.09
C THR A 205 -9.99 23.81 16.66
N LYS A 206 -10.26 23.76 15.35
CA LYS A 206 -11.25 22.90 14.73
C LYS A 206 -10.78 22.55 13.33
N GLN A 207 -10.13 21.39 13.19
CA GLN A 207 -9.58 20.89 11.93
C GLN A 207 -9.87 19.39 11.83
N PRO A 208 -10.23 18.87 10.64
CA PRO A 208 -10.46 17.43 10.49
C PRO A 208 -9.14 16.65 10.62
N VAL A 209 -9.25 15.44 11.15
CA VAL A 209 -8.19 14.43 11.27
C VAL A 209 -8.72 13.16 10.65
N LEU A 210 -7.89 12.44 9.89
CA LEU A 210 -8.25 11.10 9.42
C LEU A 210 -8.00 10.09 10.53
N ASN A 211 -9.08 9.53 11.07
CA ASN A 211 -9.07 8.39 11.99
C ASN A 211 -8.92 7.11 11.18
N GLY A 212 -7.86 6.34 11.43
CA GLY A 212 -7.66 5.05 10.78
C GLY A 212 -8.52 4.00 11.47
N VAL A 213 -9.34 3.30 10.69
CA VAL A 213 -10.26 2.26 11.19
C VAL A 213 -9.83 0.91 10.64
N PHE A 214 -9.89 -0.11 11.48
CA PHE A 214 -9.79 -1.51 11.09
C PHE A 214 -11.10 -2.22 11.44
N GLU A 215 -11.59 -3.07 10.53
CA GLU A 215 -12.73 -3.95 10.78
C GLU A 215 -12.49 -5.38 10.31
N GLU A 216 -13.00 -6.33 11.07
CA GLU A 216 -13.21 -7.71 10.61
C GLU A 216 -14.70 -7.91 10.29
N ILE A 217 -15.00 -8.30 9.06
CA ILE A 217 -16.36 -8.44 8.54
C ILE A 217 -16.62 -9.88 8.13
N ASP A 218 -17.71 -10.47 8.60
CA ASP A 218 -18.17 -11.77 8.14
C ASP A 218 -18.71 -11.68 6.69
N LEU A 219 -18.11 -12.42 5.75
CA LEU A 219 -18.46 -12.32 4.33
C LEU A 219 -19.78 -13.02 3.98
N ALA A 220 -20.38 -13.80 4.87
CA ALA A 220 -21.66 -14.48 4.63
C ALA A 220 -22.86 -13.64 5.08
N THR A 221 -22.71 -12.90 6.18
CA THR A 221 -23.75 -12.10 6.81
C THR A 221 -23.56 -10.59 6.60
N GLY A 222 -22.32 -10.14 6.41
CA GLY A 222 -21.95 -8.73 6.42
C GLY A 222 -21.87 -8.15 7.83
N ALA A 223 -21.80 -8.98 8.87
CA ALA A 223 -21.67 -8.48 10.24
C ALA A 223 -20.26 -7.97 10.51
N VAL A 224 -20.14 -6.79 11.12
CA VAL A 224 -18.88 -6.30 11.69
C VAL A 224 -18.63 -7.04 13.01
N LEU A 225 -17.61 -7.89 13.02
CA LEU A 225 -17.22 -8.73 14.16
C LEU A 225 -16.27 -7.99 15.10
N HIS A 226 -15.33 -7.22 14.53
CA HIS A 226 -14.37 -6.41 15.25
C HIS A 226 -14.29 -5.03 14.61
N HIS A 227 -14.11 -4.00 15.44
CA HIS A 227 -13.95 -2.61 15.04
C HIS A 227 -12.88 -1.97 15.93
N TRP A 228 -11.98 -1.22 15.33
CA TRP A 228 -10.84 -0.59 16.02
C TRP A 228 -10.52 0.76 15.39
N GLU A 229 -10.31 1.78 16.21
CA GLU A 229 -10.04 3.16 15.77
C GLU A 229 -8.68 3.67 16.26
N SER A 230 -7.90 4.29 15.38
CA SER A 230 -6.55 4.73 15.73
C SER A 230 -6.53 5.83 16.80
N LEU A 231 -7.54 6.70 16.84
CA LEU A 231 -7.60 7.83 17.78
C LEU A 231 -7.76 7.39 19.25
N ASP A 232 -8.21 6.17 19.50
CA ASP A 232 -8.31 5.60 20.84
C ASP A 232 -6.97 5.02 21.34
N HIS A 233 -6.00 4.85 20.44
CA HIS A 233 -4.82 4.01 20.70
C HIS A 233 -3.47 4.63 20.34
N ALA A 234 -3.45 5.69 19.53
CA ALA A 234 -2.25 6.40 19.09
C ALA A 234 -2.42 7.92 19.25
N ASP A 235 -1.43 8.55 19.88
CA ASP A 235 -1.42 10.01 20.09
C ASP A 235 -1.03 10.73 18.78
N LEU A 236 -1.67 11.86 18.50
CA LEU A 236 -1.38 12.69 17.32
C LEU A 236 0.11 13.12 17.27
N ALA A 237 0.73 13.34 18.43
CA ALA A 237 2.15 13.69 18.57
C ALA A 237 3.10 12.60 18.03
N GLU A 238 2.62 11.37 17.89
CA GLU A 238 3.42 10.26 17.35
C GLU A 238 3.70 10.44 15.86
N SER A 239 2.88 11.22 15.16
CA SER A 239 2.99 11.41 13.72
C SER A 239 4.30 12.09 13.31
N HIS A 240 4.89 11.58 12.24
CA HIS A 240 5.97 12.21 11.49
C HIS A 240 5.46 13.04 10.31
N ALA A 241 4.16 12.95 9.99
CA ALA A 241 3.51 13.83 9.03
C ALA A 241 3.17 15.17 9.69
N GLY A 242 3.46 16.27 9.01
CA GLY A 242 3.13 17.61 9.52
C GLY A 242 1.64 17.91 9.43
N VAL A 243 1.13 18.74 10.35
CA VAL A 243 -0.24 19.25 10.30
C VAL A 243 -0.43 20.09 9.03
N PRO A 244 -1.49 19.87 8.23
CA PRO A 244 -1.77 20.69 7.07
C PRO A 244 -1.99 22.15 7.45
N THR A 245 -1.43 23.07 6.66
CA THR A 245 -1.60 24.51 6.87
C THR A 245 -3.00 25.02 6.49
N ASP A 246 -3.68 24.31 5.57
CA ASP A 246 -5.07 24.59 5.23
C ASP A 246 -5.96 23.89 6.27
N PRO A 247 -6.75 24.62 7.08
CA PRO A 247 -7.62 24.01 8.08
C PRO A 247 -8.78 23.21 7.49
N ALA A 248 -9.02 23.28 6.17
CA ALA A 248 -9.98 22.42 5.49
C ALA A 248 -9.37 21.08 5.04
N GLU A 249 -8.05 20.95 5.03
CA GLU A 249 -7.36 19.70 4.69
C GLU A 249 -7.24 18.82 5.96
N PRO A 250 -7.72 17.57 5.91
CA PRO A 250 -7.66 16.69 7.06
C PRO A 250 -6.20 16.31 7.36
N TRP A 251 -5.83 16.35 8.64
CA TRP A 251 -4.54 15.82 9.05
C TRP A 251 -4.58 14.30 9.08
N ASP A 252 -3.90 13.69 8.12
CA ASP A 252 -3.61 12.27 8.15
C ASP A 252 -2.44 12.00 9.08
N TYR A 253 -2.70 11.74 10.36
CA TYR A 253 -1.65 11.60 11.37
C TYR A 253 -1.13 10.15 11.48
N PHE A 254 -1.99 9.15 11.20
CA PHE A 254 -1.73 7.73 11.43
C PHE A 254 -1.43 6.98 10.14
N HIS A 255 -2.25 7.20 9.10
CA HIS A 255 -2.20 6.54 7.80
C HIS A 255 -2.13 5.01 7.90
N ILE A 256 -3.25 4.39 8.25
CA ILE A 256 -3.40 2.93 8.31
C ILE A 256 -3.30 2.34 6.90
N ASN A 257 -2.37 1.41 6.65
CA ASN A 257 -2.11 0.93 5.29
C ASN A 257 -1.98 -0.58 5.11
N SER A 258 -2.05 -1.36 6.18
CA SER A 258 -2.24 -2.80 6.11
C SER A 258 -2.79 -3.33 7.41
N ALA A 259 -3.57 -4.41 7.32
CA ALA A 259 -4.07 -5.19 8.46
C ALA A 259 -4.01 -6.68 8.11
N LYS A 260 -3.25 -7.47 8.88
CA LYS A 260 -3.00 -8.88 8.60
C LYS A 260 -3.14 -9.72 9.88
N PRO A 261 -3.56 -10.99 9.79
CA PRO A 261 -3.65 -11.85 10.97
C PRO A 261 -2.26 -12.07 11.56
N THR A 262 -2.19 -12.23 12.88
CA THR A 262 -1.00 -12.74 13.55
C THR A 262 -1.08 -14.25 13.75
N PRO A 263 0.06 -14.94 13.96
CA PRO A 263 0.10 -16.38 14.22
C PRO A 263 -0.70 -16.83 15.46
N ASP A 264 -0.98 -15.90 16.38
CA ASP A 264 -1.73 -16.14 17.62
C ASP A 264 -3.16 -15.60 17.61
N GLY A 265 -3.69 -15.19 16.46
CA GLY A 265 -5.10 -14.81 16.30
C GLY A 265 -5.42 -13.36 16.70
N ASP A 266 -4.41 -12.51 16.84
CA ASP A 266 -4.52 -11.05 16.92
C ASP A 266 -4.45 -10.44 15.50
N VAL A 267 -4.42 -9.11 15.39
CA VAL A 267 -4.20 -8.40 14.11
C VAL A 267 -2.92 -7.55 14.16
N LEU A 268 -2.17 -7.56 13.07
CA LEU A 268 -1.01 -6.70 12.82
C LEU A 268 -1.40 -5.55 11.91
N ILE A 269 -1.34 -4.32 12.42
CA ILE A 269 -1.69 -3.10 11.71
C ILE A 269 -0.43 -2.29 11.40
N SER A 270 -0.23 -1.92 10.13
CA SER A 270 0.82 -0.97 9.74
C SER A 270 0.27 0.44 9.65
N ALA A 271 1.02 1.39 10.22
CA ALA A 271 0.67 2.80 10.24
C ALA A 271 1.83 3.64 9.69
N ARG A 272 1.64 4.16 8.48
CA ARG A 272 2.68 4.78 7.67
C ARG A 272 3.21 6.06 8.30
N HIS A 273 2.36 6.90 8.89
CA HIS A 273 2.74 8.25 9.32
C HIS A 273 3.33 8.29 10.73
N VAL A 274 3.13 7.24 11.54
CA VAL A 274 3.77 7.08 12.85
C VAL A 274 5.02 6.19 12.80
N TRP A 275 5.40 5.70 11.60
CA TRP A 275 6.54 4.81 11.34
C TRP A 275 6.54 3.56 12.23
N ALA A 276 5.36 2.99 12.46
CA ALA A 276 5.20 1.91 13.41
C ALA A 276 4.19 0.85 12.94
N VAL A 277 4.39 -0.35 13.45
CA VAL A 277 3.49 -1.50 13.32
C VAL A 277 2.94 -1.85 14.69
N TYR A 278 1.65 -2.16 14.76
CA TYR A 278 0.90 -2.41 15.99
C TYR A 278 0.39 -3.85 15.96
N LYS A 279 0.64 -4.61 17.02
CA LYS A 279 -0.13 -5.82 17.29
C LYS A 279 -1.29 -5.47 18.21
N VAL A 280 -2.50 -5.74 17.75
CA VAL A 280 -3.75 -5.41 18.45
C VAL A 280 -4.49 -6.70 18.78
N GLY A 281 -4.90 -6.84 20.04
CA GLY A 281 -5.71 -7.96 20.49
C GLY A 281 -7.11 -7.88 19.89
N LEU A 282 -7.52 -8.83 19.04
CA LEU A 282 -8.87 -8.82 18.46
C LEU A 282 -9.96 -8.98 19.52
N ASP A 283 -9.66 -9.74 20.58
CA ASP A 283 -10.54 -9.98 21.72
C ASP A 283 -10.88 -8.72 22.55
N THR A 284 -9.98 -7.74 22.57
CA THR A 284 -10.00 -6.63 23.52
C THR A 284 -9.87 -5.26 22.89
N GLY A 285 -9.45 -5.18 21.62
CA GLY A 285 -9.03 -3.93 20.96
C GLY A 285 -7.73 -3.34 21.50
N ALA A 286 -7.08 -3.98 22.48
CA ALA A 286 -5.92 -3.42 23.16
C ALA A 286 -4.64 -3.58 22.32
N VAL A 287 -3.83 -2.52 22.22
CA VAL A 287 -2.47 -2.60 21.66
C VAL A 287 -1.61 -3.47 22.57
N ARG A 288 -1.18 -4.64 22.06
CA ARG A 288 -0.27 -5.57 22.75
C ARG A 288 1.16 -5.05 22.75
N TRP A 289 1.56 -4.44 21.64
CA TRP A 289 2.84 -3.75 21.47
C TRP A 289 2.86 -2.91 20.18
N ARG A 290 3.81 -1.97 20.14
CA ARG A 290 4.23 -1.16 19.00
C ARG A 290 5.66 -1.49 18.62
N LEU A 291 5.93 -1.72 17.34
CA LEU A 291 7.26 -1.89 16.78
C LEU A 291 7.60 -0.67 15.92
N GLY A 292 8.67 0.05 16.25
CA GLY A 292 9.08 1.25 15.52
C GLY A 292 8.42 2.54 16.02
N GLY A 293 8.65 3.64 15.28
CA GLY A 293 8.11 4.95 15.60
C GLY A 293 8.64 5.58 16.90
N LYS A 294 8.00 6.67 17.32
CA LYS A 294 8.39 7.43 18.53
C LYS A 294 8.10 6.69 19.84
N ARG A 295 7.25 5.67 19.81
CA ARG A 295 6.78 4.92 20.98
C ARG A 295 6.96 3.41 20.86
N SER A 296 8.01 2.97 20.18
CA SER A 296 8.36 1.55 20.08
C SER A 296 8.46 0.92 21.46
N ASP A 297 7.76 -0.19 21.68
CA ASP A 297 7.93 -1.03 22.86
C ASP A 297 9.19 -1.89 22.76
N PHE A 298 9.72 -2.07 21.54
CA PHE A 298 10.93 -2.84 21.28
C PHE A 298 12.17 -1.96 21.21
N HIS A 299 13.29 -2.50 21.68
CA HIS A 299 14.60 -2.04 21.22
C HIS A 299 14.77 -2.43 19.75
N VAL A 300 14.76 -1.43 18.86
CA VAL A 300 15.00 -1.58 17.43
C VAL A 300 16.41 -1.07 17.12
N PRO A 301 17.33 -1.93 16.62
CA PRO A 301 18.66 -1.47 16.26
C PRO A 301 18.59 -0.49 15.08
N THR A 302 19.55 0.43 14.97
CA THR A 302 19.60 1.41 13.87
C THR A 302 19.53 0.76 12.48
N ALA A 303 20.15 -0.42 12.33
CA ALA A 303 20.09 -1.18 11.08
C ALA A 303 18.69 -1.71 10.74
N ALA A 304 17.75 -1.75 11.69
CA ALA A 304 16.38 -2.21 11.53
C ALA A 304 15.35 -1.07 11.54
N THR A 305 15.79 0.19 11.60
CA THR A 305 14.89 1.33 11.51
C THR A 305 14.24 1.37 10.13
N PHE A 306 12.92 1.57 10.11
CA PHE A 306 12.11 1.74 8.90
C PHE A 306 11.26 3.00 9.04
N ALA A 307 10.77 3.51 7.92
CA ALA A 307 9.92 4.70 7.86
C ALA A 307 8.97 4.64 6.67
N TRP A 308 7.78 5.21 6.85
CA TRP A 308 6.76 5.28 5.81
C TRP A 308 6.35 3.91 5.23
N GLN A 309 6.52 2.85 6.03
CA GLN A 309 6.42 1.45 5.62
C GLN A 309 5.02 1.05 5.20
N HIS A 310 4.92 -0.01 4.40
CA HIS A 310 3.68 -0.66 3.96
C HIS A 310 3.77 -2.18 4.19
N ASP A 311 2.61 -2.83 4.14
CA ASP A 311 2.46 -4.28 4.02
C ASP A 311 3.26 -5.06 5.08
N ALA A 312 2.96 -4.76 6.35
CA ALA A 312 3.54 -5.50 7.47
C ALA A 312 2.74 -6.78 7.73
N GLU A 313 3.42 -7.93 7.78
CA GLU A 313 2.82 -9.22 8.10
C GLU A 313 3.81 -10.13 8.83
N PHE A 314 3.30 -11.18 9.49
CA PHE A 314 4.15 -12.23 10.03
C PHE A 314 4.53 -13.23 8.93
N GLU A 315 5.84 -13.40 8.72
CA GLU A 315 6.42 -14.43 7.86
C GLU A 315 6.40 -15.81 8.54
N ASP A 316 6.52 -15.82 9.86
CA ASP A 316 6.46 -16.98 10.74
C ASP A 316 6.02 -16.55 12.15
N ALA A 317 6.05 -17.44 13.14
CA ALA A 317 5.62 -17.17 14.51
C ALA A 317 6.32 -15.97 15.21
N THR A 318 7.50 -15.55 14.74
CA THR A 318 8.33 -14.53 15.41
C THR A 318 8.94 -13.50 14.48
N THR A 319 8.82 -13.67 13.17
CA THR A 319 9.43 -12.79 12.18
C THR A 319 8.37 -11.95 11.48
N VAL A 320 8.45 -10.64 11.62
CA VAL A 320 7.66 -9.69 10.84
C VAL A 320 8.41 -9.33 9.57
N ARG A 321 7.75 -9.41 8.42
CA ARG A 321 8.21 -8.84 7.17
C ARG A 321 7.45 -7.55 6.88
N LEU A 322 8.13 -6.55 6.33
CA LEU A 322 7.51 -5.32 5.85
C LEU A 322 8.24 -4.72 4.65
N PHE A 323 7.53 -3.89 3.89
CA PHE A 323 8.09 -3.04 2.84
C PHE A 323 8.43 -1.66 3.42
N ASP A 324 9.72 -1.37 3.60
CA ASP A 324 10.23 -0.07 4.04
C ASP A 324 10.39 0.87 2.85
N ASN A 325 9.46 1.82 2.69
CA ASN A 325 9.59 2.85 1.68
C ASN A 325 10.81 3.75 1.92
N GLY A 326 11.09 4.05 3.20
CA GLY A 326 12.24 4.84 3.63
C GLY A 326 12.13 6.34 3.37
N THR A 327 11.15 6.79 2.60
CA THR A 327 10.94 8.20 2.24
C THR A 327 9.49 8.44 1.80
N ASP A 328 8.97 9.64 2.07
CA ASP A 328 7.72 10.14 1.47
C ASP A 328 7.98 11.13 0.30
N GLY A 329 9.27 11.34 -0.03
CA GLY A 329 9.73 12.33 -1.02
C GLY A 329 10.09 13.69 -0.43
N THR A 330 9.76 13.94 0.84
CA THR A 330 10.11 15.15 1.60
C THR A 330 11.10 14.83 2.72
N VAL A 331 10.82 13.79 3.50
CA VAL A 331 11.64 13.26 4.60
C VAL A 331 12.20 11.92 4.16
N THR A 332 13.53 11.83 4.08
CA THR A 332 14.25 10.62 3.66
C THR A 332 15.04 10.04 4.82
N VAL A 333 14.70 8.82 5.22
CA VAL A 333 15.40 8.01 6.23
C VAL A 333 16.32 6.98 5.55
N SER A 334 15.84 6.36 4.46
CA SER A 334 16.60 5.43 3.61
C SER A 334 16.63 5.94 2.16
N LYS A 335 17.74 5.74 1.46
CA LYS A 335 17.93 6.24 0.08
C LYS A 335 17.18 5.44 -0.98
N GLU A 336 16.87 4.19 -0.68
CA GLU A 336 16.16 3.22 -1.52
C GLU A 336 15.15 2.49 -0.65
N SER A 337 14.09 1.98 -1.28
CA SER A 337 13.12 1.15 -0.57
C SER A 337 13.69 -0.25 -0.33
N GLN A 338 13.26 -0.89 0.76
CA GLN A 338 13.84 -2.14 1.22
C GLN A 338 12.74 -3.09 1.70
N ILE A 339 13.01 -4.39 1.66
CA ILE A 339 12.18 -5.39 2.34
C ILE A 339 12.94 -5.83 3.57
N LEU A 340 12.35 -5.71 4.74
CA LEU A 340 12.98 -6.04 6.02
C LEU A 340 12.28 -7.24 6.65
N TRP A 341 13.06 -8.17 7.19
CA TRP A 341 12.59 -9.21 8.10
C TRP A 341 13.16 -8.95 9.48
N LEU A 342 12.27 -8.76 10.43
CA LEU A 342 12.56 -8.40 11.81
C LEU A 342 12.09 -9.55 12.70
N LYS A 343 13.04 -10.27 13.30
CA LYS A 343 12.75 -11.26 14.33
C LYS A 343 12.48 -10.56 15.65
N LEU A 344 11.36 -10.89 16.28
CA LEU A 344 10.90 -10.30 17.52
C LEU A 344 11.06 -11.29 18.68
N ASP A 345 11.74 -10.86 19.76
CA ASP A 345 11.60 -11.46 21.09
C ASP A 345 10.57 -10.61 21.84
N GLU A 346 9.30 -10.99 21.76
CA GLU A 346 8.21 -10.23 22.40
C GLU A 346 8.36 -10.14 23.92
N ARG A 347 8.93 -11.17 24.56
CA ARG A 347 9.13 -11.19 26.02
C ARG A 347 10.22 -10.21 26.44
N ARG A 348 11.34 -10.18 25.72
CA ARG A 348 12.45 -9.26 25.99
C ARG A 348 12.29 -7.89 25.36
N ARG A 349 11.27 -7.72 24.51
CA ARG A 349 11.04 -6.53 23.70
C ARG A 349 12.28 -6.14 22.89
N GLN A 350 12.82 -7.10 22.14
CA GLN A 350 13.96 -6.88 21.24
C GLN A 350 13.60 -7.26 19.82
N ALA A 351 13.92 -6.38 18.86
CA ALA A 351 13.84 -6.65 17.44
C ALA A 351 15.24 -6.88 16.88
N THR A 352 15.37 -7.84 15.97
CA THR A 352 16.63 -8.14 15.27
C THR A 352 16.39 -8.19 13.78
N LEU A 353 17.15 -7.41 12.99
CA LEU A 353 17.15 -7.56 11.54
C LEU A 353 17.77 -8.92 11.17
N VAL A 354 17.00 -9.80 10.55
CA VAL A 354 17.48 -11.13 10.11
C VAL A 354 17.65 -11.25 8.61
N ARG A 355 16.96 -10.40 7.83
CA ARG A 355 17.11 -10.33 6.37
C ARG A 355 16.75 -8.94 5.88
N ARG A 356 17.43 -8.49 4.83
CA ARG A 356 17.13 -7.26 4.09
C ARG A 356 17.32 -7.55 2.61
N PHE A 357 16.35 -7.16 1.80
CA PHE A 357 16.50 -7.09 0.34
C PHE A 357 16.37 -5.65 -0.13
N THR A 358 17.14 -5.31 -1.16
CA THR A 358 17.08 -4.03 -1.88
C THR A 358 17.14 -4.32 -3.38
N HIS A 359 16.59 -3.42 -4.19
CA HIS A 359 16.70 -3.54 -5.64
C HIS A 359 18.11 -3.13 -6.09
N PRO A 360 18.79 -3.85 -7.02
CA PRO A 360 20.13 -3.49 -7.48
C PRO A 360 20.22 -2.09 -8.12
N ASP A 361 19.15 -1.66 -8.81
CA ASP A 361 19.02 -0.30 -9.37
C ASP A 361 18.66 0.79 -8.34
N GLN A 362 18.68 0.48 -7.04
CA GLN A 362 18.35 1.42 -5.95
C GLN A 362 16.96 2.04 -6.08
N VAL A 363 15.97 1.22 -6.40
CA VAL A 363 14.57 1.64 -6.57
C VAL A 363 14.04 2.26 -5.27
N SER A 364 13.42 3.43 -5.39
CA SER A 364 12.80 4.14 -4.27
C SER A 364 11.35 4.45 -4.60
N ALA A 365 10.44 3.90 -3.79
CA ALA A 365 9.01 4.13 -3.85
C ALA A 365 8.60 5.05 -2.69
N LEU A 366 7.96 6.18 -3.01
CA LEU A 366 7.56 7.19 -2.01
C LEU A 366 6.32 6.76 -1.21
N ALA A 367 5.52 5.86 -1.78
CA ALA A 367 4.32 5.30 -1.19
C ALA A 367 3.99 3.95 -1.83
N MET A 368 3.04 3.24 -1.21
CA MET A 368 2.54 1.94 -1.67
C MET A 368 3.66 0.88 -1.66
N GLY A 369 3.37 -0.27 -2.26
CA GLY A 369 4.28 -1.40 -2.36
C GLY A 369 3.97 -2.51 -1.36
N ASN A 370 4.57 -3.67 -1.63
CA ASN A 370 4.40 -4.88 -0.85
C ASN A 370 5.54 -5.86 -1.10
N ALA A 371 5.65 -6.85 -0.24
CA ALA A 371 6.45 -8.04 -0.48
C ALA A 371 5.56 -9.25 -0.23
N GLN A 372 5.48 -10.21 -1.16
CA GLN A 372 4.70 -11.44 -1.04
C GLN A 372 5.64 -12.65 -1.07
N ARG A 373 5.57 -13.52 -0.05
CA ARG A 373 6.32 -14.78 -0.03
C ARG A 373 5.65 -15.75 -0.99
N LEU A 374 6.44 -16.43 -1.80
CA LEU A 374 5.97 -17.43 -2.76
C LEU A 374 6.31 -18.85 -2.29
N ASP A 375 5.59 -19.85 -2.80
CA ASP A 375 5.73 -21.26 -2.39
C ASP A 375 7.13 -21.83 -2.62
N ASN A 376 7.84 -21.36 -3.64
CA ASN A 376 9.22 -21.76 -3.92
C ASN A 376 10.26 -21.07 -3.03
N GLY A 377 9.83 -20.23 -2.07
CA GLY A 377 10.68 -19.47 -1.16
C GLY A 377 11.14 -18.11 -1.72
N ASN A 378 10.79 -17.79 -2.96
CA ASN A 378 11.04 -16.47 -3.54
C ASN A 378 10.14 -15.41 -2.90
N VAL A 379 10.45 -14.15 -3.19
CA VAL A 379 9.68 -12.98 -2.74
C VAL A 379 9.31 -12.14 -3.94
N MET A 380 8.01 -12.03 -4.24
CA MET A 380 7.49 -11.07 -5.20
C MET A 380 7.40 -9.69 -4.53
N VAL A 381 7.80 -8.63 -5.23
CA VAL A 381 7.85 -7.27 -4.70
C VAL A 381 7.16 -6.32 -5.67
N GLY A 382 6.19 -5.57 -5.16
CA GLY A 382 5.64 -4.40 -5.82
C GLY A 382 6.33 -3.14 -5.32
N TRP A 383 6.94 -2.36 -6.21
CA TRP A 383 7.64 -1.13 -5.85
C TRP A 383 6.74 0.12 -5.96
N GLY A 384 5.44 -0.02 -5.70
CA GLY A 384 4.48 1.07 -5.57
C GLY A 384 4.62 2.19 -6.63
N THR A 385 4.86 3.42 -6.16
CA THR A 385 5.00 4.61 -7.01
C THR A 385 6.18 4.55 -7.99
N ALA A 386 7.13 3.64 -7.81
CA ALA A 386 8.29 3.50 -8.70
C ALA A 386 7.96 2.76 -10.01
N LYS A 387 6.73 2.27 -10.19
CA LYS A 387 6.27 1.58 -11.41
C LYS A 387 7.17 0.39 -11.78
N ARG A 388 7.64 -0.33 -10.77
CA ARG A 388 8.48 -1.52 -10.92
C ARG A 388 7.87 -2.68 -10.17
N ILE A 389 8.06 -3.89 -10.69
CA ILE A 389 7.79 -5.14 -9.99
C ILE A 389 8.99 -6.06 -10.15
N SER A 390 9.29 -6.84 -9.13
CA SER A 390 10.45 -7.72 -9.13
C SER A 390 10.16 -9.00 -8.34
N GLU A 391 10.95 -10.03 -8.58
CA GLU A 391 10.99 -11.24 -7.78
C GLU A 391 12.43 -11.54 -7.40
N PHE A 392 12.63 -11.85 -6.12
CA PHE A 392 13.92 -12.21 -5.55
C PHE A 392 13.90 -13.67 -5.12
N ASP A 393 15.00 -14.38 -5.36
CA ASP A 393 15.18 -15.71 -4.78
C ASP A 393 15.44 -15.63 -3.26
N PRO A 394 15.52 -16.77 -2.54
CA PRO A 394 15.74 -16.78 -1.10
C PRO A 394 17.06 -16.12 -0.64
N TYR A 395 18.01 -15.92 -1.55
CA TYR A 395 19.31 -15.31 -1.29
C TYR A 395 19.33 -13.81 -1.61
N GLY A 396 18.26 -13.28 -2.20
CA GLY A 396 18.13 -11.87 -2.57
C GLY A 396 18.61 -11.57 -3.99
N GLU A 397 18.79 -12.58 -4.84
CA GLU A 397 19.15 -12.38 -6.24
C GLU A 397 17.89 -12.10 -7.07
N LEU A 398 18.00 -11.14 -7.99
CA LEU A 398 16.90 -10.73 -8.86
C LEU A 398 16.64 -11.81 -9.93
N VAL A 399 15.48 -12.47 -9.88
CA VAL A 399 15.11 -13.55 -10.81
C VAL A 399 13.99 -13.16 -11.77
N PHE A 400 13.20 -12.14 -11.44
CA PHE A 400 12.27 -11.49 -12.37
C PHE A 400 12.24 -10.00 -12.09
N ASP A 401 12.07 -9.21 -13.14
CA ASP A 401 11.98 -7.77 -13.01
C ASP A 401 11.28 -7.15 -14.22
N ALA A 402 10.34 -6.25 -13.98
CA ALA A 402 9.53 -5.62 -15.02
C ALA A 402 9.13 -4.19 -14.68
N THR A 403 8.98 -3.38 -15.73
CA THR A 403 8.56 -1.98 -15.67
C THR A 403 7.09 -1.85 -16.05
N LEU A 404 6.30 -1.19 -15.21
CA LEU A 404 4.89 -0.89 -15.47
C LEU A 404 4.76 0.46 -16.19
N PRO A 405 3.75 0.62 -17.07
CA PRO A 405 3.44 1.93 -17.67
C PRO A 405 2.86 2.90 -16.63
N GLU A 406 2.09 2.38 -15.67
CA GLU A 406 1.45 3.12 -14.59
C GLU A 406 1.72 2.48 -13.23
N MET A 407 1.40 3.20 -12.15
CA MET A 407 1.60 2.67 -10.80
C MET A 407 0.61 1.55 -10.52
N SER A 408 1.06 0.57 -9.75
CA SER A 408 0.21 -0.40 -9.08
C SER A 408 0.40 -0.26 -7.58
N TYR A 409 -0.70 -0.25 -6.82
CA TYR A 409 -0.64 -0.12 -5.36
C TYR A 409 0.21 -1.24 -4.74
N ARG A 410 -0.07 -2.48 -5.15
CA ARG A 410 0.69 -3.69 -4.81
C ARG A 410 0.82 -4.58 -6.05
N ALA A 411 1.67 -5.60 -5.95
CA ALA A 411 1.83 -6.63 -6.96
C ALA A 411 1.93 -7.99 -6.30
N TYR A 412 1.16 -8.95 -6.79
CA TYR A 412 1.16 -10.33 -6.30
C TYR A 412 1.41 -11.29 -7.45
N ARG A 413 1.94 -12.47 -7.14
CA ARG A 413 2.09 -13.58 -8.08
C ARG A 413 1.39 -14.80 -7.52
N ALA A 414 0.58 -15.45 -8.34
CA ALA A 414 -0.08 -16.70 -7.97
C ALA A 414 -0.47 -17.56 -9.17
N THR A 415 -0.53 -18.87 -8.96
CA THR A 415 -1.16 -19.81 -9.89
C THR A 415 -2.64 -19.89 -9.58
N TRP A 416 -3.49 -19.58 -10.56
CA TRP A 416 -4.95 -19.49 -10.39
C TRP A 416 -5.74 -20.28 -11.45
N ARG A 417 -5.03 -20.92 -12.39
CA ARG A 417 -5.56 -21.74 -13.48
C ARG A 417 -4.95 -23.12 -13.45
#